data_AF-A0A1Q8V765-F1
#
_entry.id   AF-A0A1Q8V765-F1
#
_cell.length_a   1.000
_cell.length_b   1.000
_cell.length_c   1.000
_cell.angle_alpha   90.00
_cell.angle_beta   90.00
_cell.angle_gamma   90.00
#
_symmetry.space_group_name_H-M   'P 1'
#
loop_
_entity.id
_entity.type
_entity.pdbx_description
1 polymer ?
#
loop_
_entity_poly.entity_id
_entity_poly.type
_entity_poly.pdbx_seq_one_letter_code
_entity_poly.pdbx_strand_id
1 'polypeptide(L)'
;MSEDAFDELEKMLASLFGEQMASDAVSALRSSGVDPSSIAQMPGVGDVSQLSPAQLLAMRAQFQQMFSASTAEPVNWQMGQELALQQARGNGDPTVTAAIADSTRQALQVADLWLDTATEFMPAPGQREAWSRSAWVERTLPVWKDVCAPVAEAVTTALARTLEKQIQDMPAEMEQAAQQMGALGSIMRTMAGTAFGLQIGQAIGELAKEALGATDTGLPLTREPGTALVPANVAAFAEGLEVDEDEARMFLAVREAASARLYAHV
;
A
#
# COMPACT_ATOMS: atom_id res chain seq x y z
N MET A 1 -17.60 40.20 33.67
CA MET A 1 -16.44 39.33 33.98
C MET A 1 -16.43 38.30 32.89
N SER A 2 -15.56 38.47 31.89
CA SER A 2 -15.46 37.58 30.73
C SER A 2 -14.79 36.27 31.18
N GLU A 3 -15.50 35.15 31.07
CA GLU A 3 -14.86 33.83 31.08
C GLU A 3 -13.77 33.80 30.01
N ASP A 4 -12.58 33.32 30.38
CA ASP A 4 -11.42 33.28 29.49
C ASP A 4 -11.76 32.31 28.35
N ALA A 5 -11.80 32.77 27.09
CA ALA A 5 -12.26 31.96 25.95
C ALA A 5 -11.44 30.66 25.76
N PHE A 6 -10.24 30.63 26.31
CA PHE A 6 -9.41 29.43 26.41
C PHE A 6 -9.92 28.40 27.43
N ASP A 7 -10.51 28.82 28.54
CA ASP A 7 -11.05 27.93 29.56
C ASP A 7 -12.31 27.20 29.04
N GLU A 8 -13.10 27.88 28.21
CA GLU A 8 -14.26 27.28 27.54
C GLU A 8 -13.83 26.25 26.48
N LEU A 9 -12.80 26.58 25.70
CA LEU A 9 -12.15 25.67 24.76
C LEU A 9 -11.56 24.44 25.48
N GLU A 10 -10.92 24.66 26.63
CA GLU A 10 -10.33 23.60 27.44
C GLU A 10 -11.39 22.65 27.99
N LYS A 11 -12.50 23.18 28.54
CA LYS A 11 -13.63 22.36 29.00
C LYS A 11 -14.25 21.55 27.87
N MET A 12 -14.41 22.16 26.68
CA MET A 12 -14.92 21.46 25.51
C MET A 12 -13.98 20.32 25.09
N LEU A 13 -12.68 20.59 24.99
CA LEU A 13 -11.68 19.57 24.65
C LEU A 13 -11.57 18.49 25.72
N ALA A 14 -11.70 18.85 27.00
CA ALA A 14 -11.64 17.91 28.12
C ALA A 14 -12.81 16.93 28.08
N SER A 15 -14.00 17.41 27.66
CA SER A 15 -15.17 16.56 27.49
C SER A 15 -15.02 15.52 26.36
N LEU A 16 -14.18 15.80 25.35
CA LEU A 16 -14.00 14.94 24.18
C LEU A 16 -12.79 14.02 24.28
N PHE A 17 -11.67 14.55 24.79
CA PHE A 17 -10.35 13.92 24.73
C PHE A 17 -9.73 13.66 26.10
N GLY A 18 -10.39 14.09 27.18
CA GLY A 18 -9.90 13.99 28.56
C GLY A 18 -9.12 15.23 29.01
N GLU A 19 -9.08 15.47 30.33
CA GLU A 19 -8.51 16.70 30.92
C GLU A 19 -7.04 16.93 30.54
N GLN A 20 -6.20 15.89 30.55
CA GLN A 20 -4.77 16.03 30.26
C GLN A 20 -4.51 16.50 28.83
N MET A 21 -5.16 15.85 27.85
CA MET A 21 -4.99 16.19 26.43
C MET A 21 -5.57 17.58 26.10
N ALA A 22 -6.62 17.98 26.80
CA ALA A 22 -7.23 19.30 26.64
C ALA A 22 -6.31 20.42 27.13
N SER A 23 -5.76 20.27 28.33
CA SER A 23 -4.79 21.22 28.90
C SER A 23 -3.55 21.36 28.00
N ASP A 24 -3.02 20.25 27.49
CA ASP A 24 -1.85 20.26 26.60
C ASP A 24 -2.14 20.97 25.26
N ALA A 25 -3.31 20.70 24.67
CA ALA A 25 -3.74 21.33 23.43
C ALA A 25 -3.98 22.84 23.58
N VAL A 26 -4.61 23.27 24.69
CA VAL A 26 -4.85 24.69 24.98
C VAL A 26 -3.55 25.42 25.28
N SER A 27 -2.61 24.78 25.98
CA SER A 27 -1.28 25.33 26.25
C SER A 27 -0.48 25.55 24.95
N ALA A 28 -0.56 24.61 24.00
CA ALA A 28 0.06 24.74 22.68
C ALA A 28 -0.57 25.86 21.82
N LEU A 29 -1.88 26.09 21.94
CA LEU A 29 -2.56 27.19 21.26
C LEU A 29 -2.19 28.55 21.84
N ARG A 30 -2.09 28.66 23.17
CA ARG A 30 -1.62 29.88 23.85
C ARG A 30 -0.18 30.23 23.44
N SER A 31 0.71 29.24 23.35
CA SER A 31 2.10 29.47 22.94
C SER A 31 2.26 29.82 21.45
N SER A 32 1.31 29.40 20.62
CA SER A 32 1.26 29.71 19.19
C SER A 32 0.59 31.07 18.88
N GLY A 33 0.07 31.76 19.89
CA GLY A 33 -0.56 33.08 19.73
C GLY A 33 -1.88 33.06 18.94
N VAL A 34 -2.53 31.91 18.84
CA VAL A 34 -3.79 31.74 18.09
C VAL A 34 -4.96 32.13 18.98
N ASP A 35 -5.80 33.04 18.49
CA ASP A 35 -6.98 33.51 19.22
C ASP A 35 -8.08 32.42 19.21
N PRO A 36 -8.57 31.96 20.38
CA PRO A 36 -9.56 30.88 20.47
C PRO A 36 -10.89 31.26 19.81
N SER A 37 -11.21 32.56 19.73
CA SER A 37 -12.40 33.04 19.04
C SER A 37 -12.29 32.88 17.51
N SER A 38 -11.08 32.84 16.96
CA SER A 38 -10.83 32.58 15.53
C SER A 38 -10.99 31.10 15.16
N ILE A 39 -10.69 30.19 16.09
CA ILE A 39 -10.86 28.73 15.93
C ILE A 39 -12.35 28.38 15.90
N ALA A 40 -13.16 29.00 16.75
CA ALA A 40 -14.61 28.83 16.75
C ALA A 40 -15.28 29.30 15.43
N GLN A 41 -14.61 30.19 14.68
CA GLN A 41 -15.10 30.73 13.40
C GLN A 41 -14.50 30.02 12.17
N MET A 42 -13.59 29.06 12.35
CA MET A 42 -13.04 28.28 11.23
C MET A 42 -14.12 27.37 10.62
N PRO A 43 -14.30 27.37 9.28
CA PRO A 43 -15.22 26.47 8.60
C PRO A 43 -14.82 25.01 8.88
N GLY A 44 -15.72 24.22 9.44
CA GLY A 44 -15.47 22.81 9.82
C GLY A 44 -15.10 22.56 11.28
N VAL A 45 -14.75 23.60 12.06
CA VAL A 45 -14.57 23.49 13.53
C VAL A 45 -15.87 23.85 14.27
N GLY A 46 -16.64 24.80 13.73
CA GLY A 46 -17.98 25.15 14.21
C GLY A 46 -19.04 24.05 14.02
N ASP A 47 -18.76 23.04 13.19
CA ASP A 47 -19.64 21.88 12.97
C ASP A 47 -19.40 20.75 13.99
N VAL A 48 -18.29 20.76 14.74
CA VAL A 48 -17.96 19.70 15.71
C VAL A 48 -18.92 19.72 16.91
N SER A 49 -19.45 20.89 17.28
CA SER A 49 -20.47 21.05 18.32
C SER A 49 -21.87 20.60 17.89
N GLN A 50 -22.11 20.43 16.58
CA GLN A 50 -23.35 19.89 16.03
C GLN A 50 -23.25 18.40 15.68
N LEU A 51 -22.06 17.81 15.74
CA LEU A 51 -21.89 16.38 15.59
C LEU A 51 -22.57 15.66 16.76
N SER A 52 -23.45 14.71 16.41
CA SER A 52 -24.09 13.87 17.42
C SER A 52 -23.03 13.09 18.21
N PRO A 53 -23.28 12.75 19.49
CA PRO A 53 -22.38 11.92 20.29
C PRO A 53 -21.99 10.59 19.61
N ALA A 54 -22.90 10.04 18.80
CA ALA A 54 -22.65 8.85 17.99
C ALA A 54 -21.67 9.10 16.83
N GLN A 55 -21.74 10.26 16.17
CA GLN A 55 -20.79 10.64 15.11
C GLN A 55 -19.39 10.91 15.66
N LEU A 56 -19.29 11.54 16.84
CA LEU A 56 -18.01 11.72 17.52
C LEU A 56 -17.38 10.38 17.93
N LEU A 57 -18.19 9.45 18.45
CA LEU A 57 -17.74 8.09 18.75
C LEU A 57 -17.29 7.34 17.49
N ALA A 58 -18.02 7.47 16.37
CA ALA A 58 -17.64 6.86 15.10
C ALA A 58 -16.34 7.45 14.56
N MET A 59 -16.17 8.78 14.64
CA MET A 59 -14.94 9.44 14.21
C MET A 59 -13.75 9.04 15.09
N ARG A 60 -13.94 8.94 16.40
CA ARG A 60 -12.93 8.43 17.35
C ARG A 60 -12.57 6.97 17.05
N ALA A 61 -13.55 6.12 16.74
CA ALA A 61 -13.30 4.74 16.36
C ALA A 61 -12.50 4.65 15.04
N GLN A 62 -12.82 5.49 14.05
CA GLN A 62 -12.10 5.56 12.78
C GLN A 62 -10.67 6.10 12.95
N PHE A 63 -10.47 7.09 13.82
CA PHE A 63 -9.14 7.59 14.17
C PHE A 63 -8.33 6.55 14.94
N GLN A 64 -8.94 5.85 15.90
CA GLN A 64 -8.31 4.74 16.62
C GLN A 64 -7.98 3.57 15.69
N GLN A 65 -8.84 3.25 14.72
CA GLN A 65 -8.54 2.24 13.70
C GLN A 65 -7.36 2.65 12.83
N MET A 66 -7.30 3.90 12.36
CA MET A 66 -6.12 4.37 11.62
C MET A 66 -4.85 4.31 12.46
N PHE A 67 -4.88 4.78 13.71
CA PHE A 67 -3.71 4.76 14.59
C PHE A 67 -3.27 3.35 15.00
N SER A 68 -4.21 2.44 15.25
CA SER A 68 -3.92 1.04 15.58
C SER A 68 -3.41 0.23 14.38
N ALA A 69 -3.89 0.54 13.16
CA ALA A 69 -3.38 -0.06 11.92
C ALA A 69 -1.92 0.36 11.67
N SER A 70 -1.52 1.56 12.08
CA SER A 70 -0.12 2.04 11.99
C SER A 70 0.83 1.50 13.07
N THR A 71 0.35 0.73 14.05
CA THR A 71 1.21 0.23 15.15
C THR A 71 1.79 -1.17 14.98
N ALA A 72 1.37 -1.94 13.96
CA ALA A 72 1.80 -3.34 13.84
C ALA A 72 2.93 -3.59 12.81
N GLU A 73 3.03 -2.80 11.74
CA GLU A 73 4.02 -3.02 10.67
C GLU A 73 4.73 -1.71 10.26
N PRO A 74 6.05 -1.73 9.95
CA PRO A 74 6.80 -0.55 9.52
C PRO A 74 6.27 0.14 8.26
N VAL A 75 5.38 -0.51 7.51
CA VAL A 75 4.82 -0.06 6.22
C VAL A 75 3.31 -0.26 6.24
N ASN A 76 2.57 0.74 5.76
CA ASN A 76 1.13 0.60 5.57
C ASN A 76 0.82 -0.14 4.26
N TRP A 77 0.92 -1.46 4.30
CA TRP A 77 0.70 -2.31 3.13
C TRP A 77 -0.75 -2.34 2.65
N GLN A 78 -1.71 -2.12 3.55
CA GLN A 78 -3.12 -2.08 3.19
C GLN A 78 -3.39 -0.90 2.25
N MET A 79 -2.91 0.30 2.61
CA MET A 79 -3.07 1.48 1.77
C MET A 79 -2.33 1.33 0.43
N GLY A 80 -1.14 0.71 0.45
CA GLY A 80 -0.42 0.36 -0.77
C GLY A 80 -1.19 -0.60 -1.68
N GLN A 81 -1.82 -1.63 -1.12
CA GLN A 81 -2.65 -2.58 -1.87
C GLN A 81 -3.88 -1.91 -2.49
N GLU A 82 -4.58 -1.08 -1.72
CA GLU A 82 -5.75 -0.34 -2.20
C GLU A 82 -5.38 0.56 -3.39
N LEU A 83 -4.25 1.28 -3.28
CA LEU A 83 -3.72 2.10 -4.37
C LEU A 83 -3.30 1.25 -5.58
N ALA A 84 -2.62 0.12 -5.37
CA ALA A 84 -2.22 -0.78 -6.45
C ALA A 84 -3.43 -1.31 -7.23
N LEU A 85 -4.47 -1.73 -6.52
CA LEU A 85 -5.73 -2.19 -7.13
C LEU A 85 -6.45 -1.07 -7.87
N GLN A 86 -6.53 0.13 -7.28
CA GLN A 86 -7.10 1.29 -7.94
C GLN A 86 -6.35 1.60 -9.24
N GLN A 87 -5.03 1.61 -9.20
CA GLN A 87 -4.19 1.85 -10.36
C GLN A 87 -4.35 0.75 -11.41
N ALA A 88 -4.26 -0.52 -11.03
CA ALA A 88 -4.38 -1.66 -11.94
C ALA A 88 -5.72 -1.66 -12.68
N ARG A 89 -6.81 -1.28 -12.01
CA ARG A 89 -8.13 -1.12 -12.62
C ARG A 89 -8.19 0.04 -13.61
N GLY A 90 -7.50 1.15 -13.33
CA GLY A 90 -7.54 2.33 -14.19
C GLY A 90 -8.97 2.78 -14.49
N ASN A 91 -9.33 2.90 -15.78
CA ASN A 91 -10.68 3.23 -16.24
C ASN A 91 -11.63 2.01 -16.34
N GLY A 92 -11.16 0.82 -15.97
CA GLY A 92 -11.88 -0.45 -15.98
C GLY A 92 -10.91 -1.62 -16.18
N ASP A 93 -11.01 -2.65 -15.32
CA ASP A 93 -10.29 -3.93 -15.48
C ASP A 93 -11.21 -4.87 -16.28
N PRO A 94 -10.88 -5.22 -17.54
CA PRO A 94 -11.70 -6.12 -18.32
C PRO A 94 -11.86 -7.45 -17.58
N THR A 95 -13.11 -7.86 -17.34
CA THR A 95 -13.38 -9.13 -16.67
C THR A 95 -12.94 -10.28 -17.57
N VAL A 96 -12.17 -11.22 -17.02
CA VAL A 96 -11.80 -12.44 -17.72
C VAL A 96 -13.05 -13.31 -17.89
N THR A 97 -13.56 -13.41 -19.11
CA THR A 97 -14.72 -14.25 -19.42
C THR A 97 -14.32 -15.74 -19.43
N ALA A 98 -15.30 -16.63 -19.35
CA ALA A 98 -15.05 -18.07 -19.41
C ALA A 98 -14.31 -18.48 -20.70
N ALA A 99 -14.65 -17.87 -21.84
CA ALA A 99 -14.00 -18.14 -23.12
C ALA A 99 -12.54 -17.68 -23.15
N ILE A 100 -12.25 -16.47 -22.65
CA ILE A 100 -10.88 -15.98 -22.53
C ILE A 100 -10.08 -16.90 -21.62
N ALA A 101 -10.61 -17.22 -20.42
CA ALA A 101 -9.96 -18.11 -19.49
C ALA A 101 -9.63 -19.47 -20.11
N ASP A 102 -10.56 -20.05 -20.88
CA ASP A 102 -10.34 -21.34 -21.51
C ASP A 102 -9.26 -21.29 -22.60
N SER A 103 -9.32 -20.28 -23.47
CA SER A 103 -8.31 -20.09 -24.52
C SER A 103 -6.91 -19.86 -23.96
N THR A 104 -6.77 -19.07 -22.89
CA THR A 104 -5.49 -18.87 -22.19
C THR A 104 -4.99 -20.17 -21.56
N ARG A 105 -5.85 -20.93 -20.88
CA ARG A 105 -5.47 -22.22 -20.30
C ARG A 105 -5.01 -23.20 -21.35
N GLN A 106 -5.72 -23.27 -22.47
CA GLN A 106 -5.37 -24.16 -23.57
C GLN A 106 -4.01 -23.80 -24.16
N ALA A 107 -3.72 -22.52 -24.38
CA ALA A 107 -2.40 -22.07 -24.85
C ALA A 107 -1.28 -22.48 -23.89
N LEU A 108 -1.46 -22.30 -22.58
CA LEU A 108 -0.49 -22.71 -21.56
C LEU A 108 -0.29 -24.23 -21.51
N GLN A 109 -1.36 -25.02 -21.63
CA GLN A 109 -1.28 -26.48 -21.69
C GLN A 109 -0.55 -26.97 -22.95
N VAL A 110 -0.81 -26.35 -24.10
CA VAL A 110 -0.09 -26.65 -25.35
C VAL A 110 1.39 -26.30 -25.22
N ALA A 111 1.71 -25.15 -24.62
CA ALA A 111 3.08 -24.74 -24.33
C ALA A 111 3.82 -25.77 -23.47
N ASP A 112 3.17 -26.35 -22.45
CA ASP A 112 3.77 -27.43 -21.68
C ASP A 112 4.10 -28.65 -22.54
N LEU A 113 3.16 -29.10 -23.37
CA LEU A 113 3.36 -30.26 -24.24
C LEU A 113 4.51 -30.04 -25.23
N TRP A 114 4.68 -28.81 -25.75
CA TRP A 114 5.79 -28.48 -26.62
C TRP A 114 7.12 -28.52 -25.87
N LEU A 115 7.17 -27.91 -24.68
CA LEU A 115 8.38 -27.83 -23.88
C LEU A 115 8.83 -29.18 -23.31
N ASP A 116 7.93 -30.13 -23.07
CA ASP A 116 8.27 -31.49 -22.62
C ASP A 116 9.25 -32.21 -23.57
N THR A 117 9.24 -31.83 -24.86
CA THR A 117 10.18 -32.38 -25.85
C THR A 117 11.47 -31.58 -26.00
N ALA A 118 11.50 -30.36 -25.47
CA ALA A 118 12.59 -29.39 -25.66
C ALA A 118 13.47 -29.21 -24.41
N THR A 119 13.00 -29.62 -23.22
CA THR A 119 13.73 -29.50 -21.96
C THR A 119 13.45 -30.67 -21.02
N GLU A 120 14.42 -30.98 -20.15
CA GLU A 120 14.29 -31.99 -19.09
C GLU A 120 13.58 -31.45 -17.84
N PHE A 121 13.43 -30.12 -17.70
CA PHE A 121 12.66 -29.56 -16.60
C PHE A 121 11.19 -29.92 -16.75
N MET A 122 10.64 -30.58 -15.73
CA MET A 122 9.23 -30.95 -15.70
C MET A 122 8.34 -29.69 -15.70
N PRO A 123 7.11 -29.76 -16.23
CA PRO A 123 6.14 -28.67 -16.10
C PRO A 123 6.03 -28.17 -14.66
N ALA A 124 5.94 -26.85 -14.46
CA ALA A 124 5.68 -26.30 -13.13
C ALA A 124 4.39 -26.94 -12.55
N PRO A 125 4.40 -27.43 -11.30
CA PRO A 125 3.19 -27.92 -10.67
C PRO A 125 2.18 -26.77 -10.50
N GLY A 126 0.89 -27.10 -10.42
CA GLY A 126 -0.17 -26.10 -10.19
C GLY A 126 -0.98 -25.73 -11.43
N GLN A 127 -1.78 -24.68 -11.30
CA GLN A 127 -2.79 -24.34 -12.30
C GLN A 127 -2.23 -23.54 -13.48
N ARG A 128 -2.96 -23.62 -14.60
CA ARG A 128 -2.82 -22.74 -15.75
C ARG A 128 -3.98 -21.77 -15.63
N GLU A 129 -3.71 -20.47 -15.56
CA GLU A 129 -4.73 -19.48 -15.23
C GLU A 129 -4.72 -18.29 -16.21
N ALA A 130 -5.86 -17.60 -16.23
CA ALA A 130 -6.00 -16.30 -16.87
C ALA A 130 -6.36 -15.30 -15.78
N TRP A 131 -5.55 -14.27 -15.62
CA TRP A 131 -5.73 -13.27 -14.57
C TRP A 131 -6.20 -11.94 -15.14
N SER A 132 -7.03 -11.24 -14.37
CA SER A 132 -7.21 -9.80 -14.57
C SER A 132 -6.00 -9.05 -13.99
N ARG A 133 -5.90 -7.74 -14.26
CA ARG A 133 -4.82 -6.92 -13.67
C ARG A 133 -4.94 -6.87 -12.15
N SER A 134 -6.17 -6.80 -11.63
CA SER A 134 -6.44 -6.86 -10.19
C SER A 134 -5.99 -8.20 -9.59
N ALA A 135 -6.30 -9.31 -10.26
CA ALA A 135 -5.88 -10.63 -9.80
C ALA A 135 -4.34 -10.75 -9.80
N TRP A 136 -3.65 -10.17 -10.79
CA TRP A 136 -2.18 -10.13 -10.81
C TRP A 136 -1.63 -9.39 -9.58
N VAL A 137 -2.20 -8.23 -9.22
CA VAL A 137 -1.81 -7.50 -7.99
C VAL A 137 -2.02 -8.38 -6.76
N GLU A 138 -3.20 -8.96 -6.59
CA GLU A 138 -3.54 -9.77 -5.41
C GLU A 138 -2.62 -11.00 -5.26
N ARG A 139 -2.34 -11.69 -6.37
CA ARG A 139 -1.53 -12.90 -6.39
C ARG A 139 -0.04 -12.63 -6.15
N THR A 140 0.47 -11.48 -6.59
CA THR A 140 1.90 -11.13 -6.50
C THR A 140 2.26 -10.33 -5.25
N LEU A 141 1.30 -9.60 -4.68
CA LEU A 141 1.53 -8.73 -3.54
C LEU A 141 2.21 -9.42 -2.34
N PRO A 142 1.87 -10.67 -1.95
CA PRO A 142 2.55 -11.31 -0.82
C PRO A 142 4.07 -11.40 -1.01
N VAL A 143 4.55 -11.74 -2.21
CA VAL A 143 6.00 -11.83 -2.48
C VAL A 143 6.61 -10.44 -2.60
N TRP A 144 5.91 -9.45 -3.16
CA TRP A 144 6.36 -8.06 -3.13
C TRP A 144 6.59 -7.56 -1.70
N LYS A 145 5.70 -7.90 -0.76
CA LYS A 145 5.91 -7.58 0.67
C LYS A 145 7.18 -8.23 1.19
N ASP A 146 7.38 -9.52 0.93
CA ASP A 146 8.55 -10.26 1.40
C ASP A 146 9.86 -9.66 0.85
N VAL A 147 9.87 -9.24 -0.41
CA VAL A 147 11.04 -8.64 -1.07
C VAL A 147 11.30 -7.19 -0.60
N CYS A 148 10.25 -6.40 -0.43
CA CYS A 148 10.39 -4.97 -0.17
C CYS A 148 10.39 -4.60 1.33
N ALA A 149 9.83 -5.43 2.22
CA ALA A 149 9.80 -5.16 3.65
C ALA A 149 11.20 -4.92 4.26
N PRO A 150 12.25 -5.70 3.93
CA PRO A 150 13.59 -5.47 4.47
C PRO A 150 14.16 -4.11 4.06
N VAL A 151 13.85 -3.65 2.84
CA VAL A 151 14.27 -2.33 2.34
C VAL A 151 13.58 -1.23 3.13
N ALA A 152 12.28 -1.36 3.35
CA ALA A 152 11.49 -0.40 4.13
C ALA A 152 12.00 -0.28 5.57
N GLU A 153 12.27 -1.41 6.21
CA GLU A 153 12.81 -1.48 7.56
C GLU A 153 14.19 -0.83 7.65
N ALA A 154 15.07 -1.10 6.67
CA ALA A 154 16.40 -0.49 6.61
C ALA A 154 16.32 1.03 6.47
N VAL A 155 15.44 1.54 5.60
CA VAL A 155 15.24 2.99 5.39
C VAL A 155 14.68 3.66 6.64
N THR A 156 13.64 3.10 7.24
CA THR A 156 13.00 3.67 8.44
C THR A 156 13.94 3.64 9.65
N THR A 157 14.72 2.58 9.80
CA THR A 157 15.75 2.47 10.85
C THR A 157 16.89 3.46 10.64
N ALA A 158 17.36 3.65 9.40
CA ALA A 158 18.39 4.64 9.09
C ALA A 158 17.91 6.07 9.42
N LEU A 159 16.65 6.38 9.10
CA LEU A 159 16.03 7.66 9.43
C LEU A 159 15.93 7.85 10.96
N ALA A 160 15.48 6.81 11.68
CA ALA A 160 15.37 6.81 13.13
C ALA A 160 16.71 7.09 13.81
N ARG A 161 17.77 6.37 13.41
CA ARG A 161 19.12 6.55 13.94
C ARG A 161 19.66 7.96 13.69
N THR A 162 19.30 8.56 12.56
CA THR A 162 19.74 9.93 12.23
C THR A 162 19.08 10.95 13.16
N LEU A 163 17.77 10.80 13.40
CA LEU A 163 17.03 11.65 14.34
C LEU A 163 17.51 11.45 15.78
N GLU A 164 17.76 10.21 16.21
CA GLU A 164 18.28 9.91 17.55
C GLU A 164 19.64 10.56 17.79
N LYS A 165 20.55 10.51 16.81
CA LYS A 165 21.84 11.22 16.90
C LYS A 165 21.66 12.72 17.08
N GLN A 166 20.75 13.34 16.30
CA GLN A 166 20.47 14.77 16.44
C GLN A 166 19.91 15.12 17.82
N ILE A 167 19.08 14.25 18.42
CA ILE A 167 18.56 14.44 19.78
C ILE A 167 19.65 14.29 20.82
N GLN A 168 20.53 13.29 20.67
CA GLN A 168 21.65 13.04 21.59
C GLN A 168 22.68 14.18 21.60
N ASP A 169 22.89 14.84 20.46
CA ASP A 169 23.80 15.97 20.33
C ASP A 169 23.20 17.29 20.89
N MET A 170 21.96 17.29 21.39
CA MET A 170 21.35 18.48 21.98
C MET A 170 21.82 18.75 23.42
N PRO A 171 21.94 20.04 23.82
CA PRO A 171 22.26 20.42 25.20
C PRO A 171 21.20 19.93 26.20
N ALA A 172 21.64 19.49 27.38
CA ALA A 172 20.77 18.97 28.45
C ALA A 172 19.71 19.97 28.95
N GLU A 173 19.90 21.26 28.73
CA GLU A 173 18.96 22.33 29.07
C GLU A 173 17.68 22.31 28.20
N MET A 174 17.67 21.52 27.12
CA MET A 174 16.57 21.40 26.16
C MET A 174 15.80 20.07 26.26
N GLU A 175 15.73 19.48 27.45
CA GLU A 175 15.12 18.16 27.69
C GLU A 175 13.64 18.06 27.25
N GLN A 176 12.87 19.15 27.42
CA GLN A 176 11.49 19.24 26.90
C GLN A 176 11.44 19.26 25.36
N ALA A 177 12.40 19.92 24.70
CA ALA A 177 12.50 19.93 23.24
C ALA A 177 12.93 18.54 22.70
N ALA A 178 13.77 17.81 23.45
CA ALA A 178 14.15 16.44 23.14
C ALA A 178 12.96 15.46 23.19
N GLN A 179 12.09 15.59 24.20
CA GLN A 179 10.86 14.78 24.29
C GLN A 179 9.89 15.07 23.14
N GLN A 180 9.71 16.34 22.78
CA GLN A 180 8.90 16.74 21.62
C GLN A 180 9.50 16.22 20.31
N MET A 181 10.83 16.31 20.11
CA MET A 181 11.52 15.73 18.96
C MET A 181 11.36 14.20 18.89
N GLY A 182 11.36 13.50 20.03
CA GLY A 182 11.11 12.06 20.08
C GLY A 182 9.72 11.67 19.58
N ALA A 183 8.69 12.42 20.00
CA ALA A 183 7.32 12.25 19.51
C ALA A 183 7.19 12.62 18.01
N LEU A 184 7.84 13.68 17.56
CA LEU A 184 7.94 14.03 16.13
C LEU A 184 8.64 12.92 15.33
N GLY A 185 9.67 12.28 15.89
CA GLY A 185 10.38 11.19 15.25
C GLY A 185 9.54 9.94 15.05
N SER A 186 8.66 9.58 16.00
CA SER A 186 7.74 8.45 15.82
C SER A 186 6.67 8.72 14.76
N ILE A 187 6.16 9.95 14.70
CA ILE A 187 5.25 10.41 13.65
C ILE A 187 5.95 10.35 12.28
N MET A 188 7.18 10.87 12.18
CA MET A 188 7.95 10.87 10.93
C MET A 188 8.22 9.46 10.42
N ARG A 189 8.53 8.50 11.31
CA ARG A 189 8.68 7.08 10.92
C ARG A 189 7.38 6.51 10.37
N THR A 190 6.25 6.79 11.00
CA THR A 190 4.93 6.34 10.55
C THR A 190 4.58 6.93 9.18
N MET A 191 4.85 8.22 8.98
CA MET A 191 4.67 8.91 7.70
C MET A 191 5.58 8.33 6.61
N ALA A 192 6.84 8.04 6.93
CA ALA A 192 7.79 7.42 6.00
C ALA A 192 7.32 6.01 5.59
N GLY A 193 6.88 5.19 6.55
CA GLY A 193 6.31 3.87 6.28
C GLY A 193 5.06 3.91 5.40
N THR A 194 4.20 4.90 5.63
CA THR A 194 3.01 5.12 4.80
C THR A 194 3.39 5.57 3.38
N ALA A 195 4.32 6.52 3.24
CA ALA A 195 4.80 7.00 1.96
C ALA A 195 5.46 5.88 1.14
N PHE A 196 6.24 5.01 1.79
CA PHE A 196 6.84 3.84 1.15
C PHE A 196 5.76 2.86 0.65
N GLY A 197 4.75 2.56 1.49
CA GLY A 197 3.62 1.72 1.10
C GLY A 197 2.88 2.26 -0.13
N LEU A 198 2.65 3.58 -0.18
CA LEU A 198 2.04 4.25 -1.33
C LEU A 198 2.90 4.16 -2.60
N GLN A 199 4.21 4.40 -2.50
CA GLN A 199 5.12 4.31 -3.65
C GLN A 199 5.16 2.89 -4.24
N ILE A 200 5.24 1.87 -3.38
CA ILE A 200 5.18 0.49 -3.82
C ILE A 200 3.81 0.17 -4.44
N GLY A 201 2.74 0.61 -3.78
CA GLY A 201 1.39 0.43 -4.30
C GLY A 201 1.24 0.99 -5.71
N GLN A 202 1.72 2.21 -5.93
CA GLN A 202 1.75 2.82 -7.26
C GLN A 202 2.56 1.99 -8.26
N ALA A 203 3.80 1.62 -7.92
CA ALA A 203 4.68 0.86 -8.81
C ALA A 203 4.10 -0.51 -9.19
N ILE A 204 3.55 -1.26 -8.21
CA ILE A 204 2.88 -2.54 -8.46
C ILE A 204 1.65 -2.34 -9.34
N GLY A 205 0.86 -1.29 -9.10
CA GLY A 205 -0.32 -0.99 -9.92
C GLY A 205 0.01 -0.58 -11.35
N GLU A 206 1.16 0.09 -11.57
CA GLU A 206 1.70 0.38 -12.90
C GLU A 206 2.19 -0.90 -13.58
N LEU A 207 2.97 -1.73 -12.88
CA LEU A 207 3.43 -3.03 -13.39
C LEU A 207 2.27 -3.95 -13.78
N ALA A 208 1.18 -3.96 -13.02
CA ALA A 208 -0.01 -4.76 -13.34
C ALA A 208 -0.64 -4.41 -14.70
N LYS A 209 -0.43 -3.19 -15.22
CA LYS A 209 -0.92 -2.78 -16.55
C LYS A 209 -0.04 -3.29 -17.68
N GLU A 210 1.20 -3.68 -17.39
CA GLU A 210 2.21 -4.08 -18.38
C GLU A 210 2.55 -5.57 -18.30
N ALA A 211 2.40 -6.20 -17.13
CA ALA A 211 2.72 -7.61 -16.92
C ALA A 211 1.89 -8.52 -17.84
N LEU A 212 2.54 -9.42 -18.56
CA LEU A 212 1.88 -10.34 -19.50
C LEU A 212 1.55 -11.69 -18.83
N GLY A 213 2.24 -12.04 -17.75
CA GLY A 213 2.11 -13.26 -16.98
C GLY A 213 2.71 -13.17 -15.57
N ALA A 214 2.87 -14.32 -14.91
CA ALA A 214 3.32 -14.37 -13.52
C ALA A 214 4.84 -14.21 -13.37
N THR A 215 5.61 -14.50 -14.43
CA THR A 215 7.09 -14.58 -14.35
C THR A 215 7.84 -13.46 -15.08
N ASP A 216 7.15 -12.52 -15.73
CA ASP A 216 7.79 -11.52 -16.60
C ASP A 216 8.69 -10.51 -15.90
N THR A 217 8.54 -10.36 -14.59
CA THR A 217 9.34 -9.44 -13.77
C THR A 217 10.74 -9.99 -13.46
N GLY A 218 11.06 -11.22 -13.90
CA GLY A 218 12.33 -11.89 -13.64
C GLY A 218 12.47 -12.45 -12.22
N LEU A 219 11.39 -12.42 -11.43
CA LEU A 219 11.29 -12.99 -10.09
C LEU A 219 10.05 -13.89 -9.99
N PRO A 220 10.10 -15.01 -9.23
CA PRO A 220 8.92 -15.80 -8.95
C PRO A 220 8.04 -15.08 -7.93
N LEU A 221 7.13 -14.22 -8.41
CA LEU A 221 6.31 -13.36 -7.57
C LEU A 221 5.08 -14.05 -6.95
N THR A 222 4.93 -15.36 -7.16
CA THR A 222 3.80 -16.13 -6.61
C THR A 222 4.33 -17.18 -5.64
N ARG A 223 3.60 -17.40 -4.53
CA ARG A 223 3.95 -18.44 -3.55
C ARG A 223 3.58 -19.84 -4.02
N GLU A 224 2.49 -19.94 -4.75
CA GLU A 224 2.06 -21.18 -5.37
C GLU A 224 2.67 -21.28 -6.77
N PRO A 225 3.22 -22.45 -7.14
CA PRO A 225 3.70 -22.69 -8.49
C PRO A 225 2.52 -22.78 -9.45
N GLY A 226 2.77 -22.46 -10.71
CA GLY A 226 1.76 -22.45 -11.76
C GLY A 226 2.19 -21.53 -12.89
N THR A 227 1.27 -21.30 -13.82
CA THR A 227 1.46 -20.34 -14.91
C THR A 227 0.21 -19.51 -15.06
N ALA A 228 0.38 -18.23 -15.36
CA ALA A 228 -0.74 -17.37 -15.65
C ALA A 228 -0.36 -16.37 -16.73
N LEU A 229 -1.34 -16.00 -17.55
CA LEU A 229 -1.25 -14.82 -18.42
C LEU A 229 -2.27 -13.77 -17.98
N VAL A 230 -2.02 -12.51 -18.32
CA VAL A 230 -2.95 -11.39 -18.13
C VAL A 230 -3.54 -11.04 -19.51
N PRO A 231 -4.69 -11.61 -19.91
CA PRO A 231 -5.15 -11.57 -21.30
C PRO A 231 -5.38 -10.17 -21.85
N ALA A 232 -5.85 -9.24 -21.00
CA ALA A 232 -6.01 -7.84 -21.38
C ALA A 232 -4.68 -7.18 -21.80
N ASN A 233 -3.58 -7.57 -21.17
CA ASN A 233 -2.24 -7.06 -21.51
C ASN A 233 -1.67 -7.79 -22.73
N VAL A 234 -1.95 -9.10 -22.87
CA VAL A 234 -1.61 -9.87 -24.08
C VAL A 234 -2.28 -9.27 -25.32
N ALA A 235 -3.57 -8.93 -25.25
CA ALA A 235 -4.29 -8.31 -26.36
C ALA A 235 -3.70 -6.93 -26.73
N ALA A 236 -3.44 -6.09 -25.73
CA ALA A 236 -2.80 -4.78 -25.96
C ALA A 236 -1.38 -4.92 -26.52
N PHE A 237 -0.62 -5.93 -26.10
CA PHE A 237 0.71 -6.24 -26.61
C PHE A 237 0.67 -6.69 -28.08
N ALA A 238 -0.28 -7.56 -28.43
CA ALA A 238 -0.48 -8.02 -29.81
C ALA A 238 -0.89 -6.86 -30.73
N GLU A 239 -1.81 -6.00 -30.28
CA GLU A 239 -2.24 -4.80 -31.01
C GLU A 239 -1.07 -3.84 -31.25
N GLY A 240 -0.27 -3.54 -30.21
CA GLY A 240 0.89 -2.65 -30.32
C GLY A 240 2.01 -3.16 -31.24
N LEU A 241 2.05 -4.47 -31.51
CA LEU A 241 2.97 -5.11 -32.45
C LEU A 241 2.34 -5.37 -33.82
N GLU A 242 1.05 -5.08 -34.01
CA GLU A 242 0.28 -5.38 -35.22
C GLU A 242 0.34 -6.87 -35.63
N VAL A 243 0.29 -7.77 -34.64
CA VAL A 243 0.30 -9.24 -34.84
C VAL A 243 -1.01 -9.89 -34.38
N ASP A 244 -1.23 -11.13 -34.80
CA ASP A 244 -2.39 -11.91 -34.35
C ASP A 244 -2.33 -12.20 -32.83
N GLU A 245 -3.46 -12.03 -32.14
CA GLU A 245 -3.53 -12.20 -30.70
C GLU A 245 -3.27 -13.65 -30.26
N ASP A 246 -3.76 -14.64 -31.01
CA ASP A 246 -3.57 -16.04 -30.67
C ASP A 246 -2.12 -16.48 -30.89
N GLU A 247 -1.45 -15.96 -31.93
CA GLU A 247 0.00 -16.16 -32.14
C GLU A 247 0.83 -15.54 -30.99
N ALA A 248 0.55 -14.29 -30.63
CA ALA A 248 1.21 -13.61 -29.52
C ALA A 248 0.97 -14.34 -28.19
N ARG A 249 -0.27 -14.76 -27.93
CA ARG A 249 -0.65 -15.52 -26.74
C ARG A 249 0.10 -16.85 -26.65
N MET A 250 0.20 -17.60 -27.75
CA MET A 250 0.94 -18.86 -27.76
C MET A 250 2.44 -18.63 -27.50
N PHE A 251 3.04 -17.62 -28.13
CA PHE A 251 4.42 -17.24 -27.87
C PHE A 251 4.67 -16.90 -26.39
N LEU A 252 3.81 -16.08 -25.80
CA LEU A 252 3.90 -15.70 -24.39
C LEU A 252 3.65 -16.89 -23.46
N ALA A 253 2.71 -17.77 -23.79
CA ALA A 253 2.45 -19.00 -23.05
C ALA A 253 3.69 -19.91 -22.98
N VAL A 254 4.43 -20.06 -24.09
CA VAL A 254 5.70 -20.81 -24.11
C VAL A 254 6.76 -20.15 -23.24
N ARG A 255 6.88 -18.82 -23.28
CA ARG A 255 7.84 -18.09 -22.42
C ARG A 255 7.50 -18.24 -20.93
N GLU A 256 6.25 -18.03 -20.57
CA GLU A 256 5.75 -18.17 -19.19
C GLU A 256 5.96 -19.60 -18.68
N ALA A 257 5.58 -20.62 -19.47
CA ALA A 257 5.78 -22.01 -19.10
C ALA A 257 7.27 -22.35 -18.92
N ALA A 258 8.16 -21.86 -19.80
CA ALA A 258 9.59 -22.09 -19.67
C ALA A 258 10.18 -21.47 -18.39
N SER A 259 9.82 -20.22 -18.08
CA SER A 259 10.25 -19.54 -16.85
C SER A 259 9.69 -20.21 -15.60
N ALA A 260 8.41 -20.60 -15.61
CA ALA A 260 7.79 -21.29 -14.49
C ALA A 260 8.44 -22.65 -14.22
N ARG A 261 8.82 -23.40 -15.27
CA ARG A 261 9.61 -24.64 -15.13
C ARG A 261 10.93 -24.36 -14.41
N LEU A 262 11.66 -23.32 -14.82
CA LEU A 262 12.91 -22.95 -14.16
C LEU A 262 12.67 -22.66 -12.67
N TYR A 263 11.78 -21.73 -12.34
CA TYR A 263 11.54 -21.31 -10.95
C TYR A 263 10.96 -22.41 -10.05
N ALA A 264 10.27 -23.40 -10.62
CA ALA A 264 9.80 -24.55 -9.85
C ALA A 264 10.92 -25.52 -9.45
N HIS A 265 12.11 -25.43 -10.05
CA HIS A 265 13.21 -26.38 -9.88
C HIS A 265 14.51 -25.76 -9.31
N VAL A 266 14.55 -24.43 -9.07
CA VAL A 266 15.72 -23.73 -8.50
C VAL A 266 15.46 -23.16 -7.11
#